data_AF-A0A382EKG2-F1
#
_entry.id   AF-A0A382EKG2-F1
#
_cell.length_a   1.000
_cell.length_b   1.000
_cell.length_c   1.000
_cell.angle_alpha   90.00
_cell.angle_beta   90.00
_cell.angle_gamma   90.00
#
_symmetry.space_group_name_H-M   'P 1'
#
loop_
_entity.id
_entity.type
_entity.pdbx_description
1 polymer ?
#
loop_
_entity_poly.entity_id
_entity_poly.type
_entity_poly.pdbx_seq_one_letter_code
_entity_poly.pdbx_strand_id
1 'polypeptide(L)'
;MSASLTNLRELEEIKKPLELFKHLKTDLDKLKSQMSNLSKVKLSSKLLKGINLKKGDVPNSKLLEFTGKRLSLSLNNPHIKELSERLQKNPEDSKSRLELVEIFLQESENSSLENARDAYLLAMLEVEMQLISTQKVNMALATQTVFLMKLQKFLQDELTETETKIKDSGHVDTILQKQQERLHGHVDTLLEKQQERLWGEVDFVQKCVFLLKYKPIEIVYELNLSRFKGAKIIPFGDLKNGFDAMLSHLVLLPLATKNLELMFDILHRLESKNPLVGYHHAKMFDVLAQIELIIAGIVNDEEPRKKGFENLSNALNAISLAVKLVGDIPEKSVEKATVHRFGQLCYTIHQNFKSLNIPVHNEHLQRMRKAVQLLEYMSSDPKMQKLQGKLMSVLDSNPH
;
A
#
# COMPACT_ATOMS: atom_id res chain seq x y z
N MET A 1 4.96 3.86 -30.51
CA MET A 1 5.11 5.05 -29.64
C MET A 1 3.73 5.58 -29.34
N SER A 2 3.13 5.26 -28.18
CA SER A 2 1.90 5.93 -27.76
C SER A 2 2.28 7.27 -27.15
N ALA A 3 1.77 8.37 -27.71
CA ALA A 3 1.88 9.67 -27.05
C ALA A 3 1.23 9.56 -25.67
N SER A 4 1.98 9.88 -24.61
CA SER A 4 1.46 10.00 -23.25
C SER A 4 0.29 10.98 -23.30
N LEU A 5 -0.92 10.54 -22.95
CA LEU A 5 -2.11 11.40 -22.93
C LEU A 5 -2.04 12.42 -21.78
N THR A 6 -1.18 12.14 -20.80
CA THR A 6 -0.84 12.99 -19.66
C THR A 6 0.64 13.30 -19.69
N ASN A 7 1.05 14.50 -19.26
CA ASN A 7 2.45 14.75 -18.96
C ASN A 7 2.74 14.09 -17.61
N LEU A 8 3.42 12.95 -17.59
CA LEU A 8 3.77 12.22 -16.36
C LEU A 8 4.32 13.14 -15.27
N ARG A 9 5.14 14.13 -15.65
CA ARG A 9 5.76 15.09 -14.72
C ARG A 9 4.75 16.00 -13.99
N GLU A 10 3.50 16.03 -14.43
CA GLU A 10 2.42 16.77 -13.75
C GLU A 10 1.77 15.98 -12.61
N LEU A 11 1.97 14.66 -12.54
CA LEU A 11 1.43 13.83 -11.47
C LEU A 11 2.10 14.16 -10.12
N GLU A 12 1.30 14.40 -9.10
CA GLU A 12 1.80 14.83 -7.78
C GLU A 12 2.70 13.77 -7.14
N GLU A 13 2.38 12.48 -7.31
CA GLU A 13 3.25 11.41 -6.81
C GLU A 13 4.56 11.24 -7.57
N ILE A 14 4.72 11.86 -8.76
CA ILE A 14 6.01 11.96 -9.45
C ILE A 14 6.78 13.18 -8.93
N LYS A 15 6.10 14.28 -8.63
CA LYS A 15 6.74 15.48 -8.05
C LYS A 15 7.17 15.28 -6.60
N LYS A 16 6.42 14.46 -5.85
CA LYS A 16 6.63 14.17 -4.43
C LYS A 16 6.43 12.67 -4.14
N PRO A 17 7.38 11.81 -4.56
CA PRO A 17 7.26 10.37 -4.35
C PRO A 17 7.13 9.96 -2.88
N LEU A 18 7.70 10.71 -1.95
CA LEU A 18 7.57 10.41 -0.51
C LEU A 18 6.13 10.60 0.02
N GLU A 19 5.29 11.37 -0.68
CA GLU A 19 3.86 11.54 -0.39
C GLU A 19 2.95 10.63 -1.26
N LEU A 20 3.53 9.62 -1.93
CA LEU A 20 2.86 8.75 -2.91
C LEU A 20 1.44 8.32 -2.52
N PHE A 21 1.29 7.67 -1.36
CA PHE A 21 0.00 7.10 -0.96
C PHE A 21 -1.03 8.18 -0.63
N LYS A 22 -0.61 9.35 -0.15
CA LYS A 22 -1.50 10.49 0.10
C LYS A 22 -2.05 11.07 -1.20
N HIS A 23 -1.21 11.20 -2.23
CA HIS A 23 -1.62 11.67 -3.54
C HIS A 23 -2.58 10.68 -4.22
N LEU A 24 -2.25 9.39 -4.22
CA LEU A 24 -3.12 8.36 -4.77
C LEU A 24 -4.45 8.23 -4.02
N LYS A 25 -4.44 8.39 -2.69
CA LYS A 25 -5.67 8.42 -1.87
C LYS A 25 -6.59 9.56 -2.28
N THR A 26 -6.04 10.75 -2.50
CA THR A 26 -6.80 11.92 -2.96
C THR A 26 -7.51 11.64 -4.28
N ASP A 27 -6.81 11.01 -5.23
CA ASP A 27 -7.39 10.67 -6.54
C ASP A 27 -8.39 9.51 -6.48
N LEU A 28 -8.14 8.51 -5.63
CA LEU A 28 -9.12 7.46 -5.34
C LEU A 28 -10.42 8.04 -4.77
N ASP A 29 -10.33 9.03 -3.88
CA ASP A 29 -11.52 9.67 -3.30
C ASP A 29 -12.26 10.55 -4.33
N LYS A 30 -11.54 11.17 -5.28
CA LYS A 30 -12.18 11.81 -6.45
C LYS A 30 -12.95 10.79 -7.29
N LEU A 31 -12.38 9.62 -7.58
CA LEU A 31 -13.06 8.55 -8.32
C LEU A 31 -14.33 8.07 -7.61
N LYS A 32 -14.27 7.85 -6.29
CA LYS A 32 -15.44 7.50 -5.48
C LYS A 32 -16.53 8.57 -5.56
N SER A 33 -16.14 9.84 -5.50
CA SER A 33 -17.07 10.97 -5.64
C SER A 33 -17.73 11.00 -7.02
N GLN A 34 -16.98 10.82 -8.10
CA GLN A 34 -17.52 10.73 -9.47
C GLN A 34 -18.57 9.61 -9.59
N MET A 35 -18.24 8.40 -9.10
CA MET A 35 -19.13 7.25 -9.15
C MET A 35 -20.43 7.49 -8.35
N SER A 36 -20.31 7.99 -7.12
CA SER A 36 -21.46 8.34 -6.25
C SER A 36 -22.34 9.44 -6.85
N ASN A 37 -21.74 10.47 -7.45
CA ASN A 37 -22.51 11.57 -8.03
C ASN A 37 -23.30 11.09 -9.25
N LEU A 38 -22.68 10.28 -10.11
CA LEU A 38 -23.38 9.75 -11.29
C LEU A 38 -24.48 8.75 -10.91
N SER A 39 -24.29 7.93 -9.87
CA SER A 39 -25.34 7.04 -9.39
C SER A 39 -26.53 7.82 -8.81
N LYS A 40 -26.27 8.89 -8.04
CA LYS A 40 -27.31 9.81 -7.54
C LYS A 40 -28.05 10.54 -8.65
N VAL A 41 -27.35 11.05 -9.67
CA VAL A 41 -27.98 11.71 -10.83
C VAL A 41 -28.85 10.72 -11.62
N LYS A 42 -28.46 9.45 -11.74
CA LYS A 42 -29.30 8.41 -12.36
C LYS A 42 -30.55 8.08 -11.53
N LEU A 43 -30.44 8.11 -10.20
CA LEU A 43 -31.59 7.98 -9.29
C LEU A 43 -32.55 9.19 -9.42
N SER A 44 -32.02 10.40 -9.40
CA SER A 44 -32.83 11.62 -9.52
C SER A 44 -33.44 11.78 -10.92
N SER A 45 -32.72 11.46 -12.00
CA SER A 45 -33.27 11.49 -13.37
C SER A 45 -34.31 10.40 -13.63
N LYS A 46 -34.28 9.26 -12.93
CA LYS A 46 -35.39 8.28 -12.94
C LYS A 46 -36.65 8.84 -12.26
N LEU A 47 -36.50 9.62 -11.20
CA LEU A 47 -37.59 10.38 -10.54
C LEU A 47 -38.06 11.60 -11.35
N LEU A 48 -37.14 12.22 -12.08
CA LEU A 48 -37.33 13.43 -12.89
C LEU A 48 -37.52 13.13 -14.38
N LYS A 49 -38.03 11.94 -14.76
CA LYS A 49 -38.25 11.54 -16.16
C LYS A 49 -39.15 12.51 -16.97
N GLY A 50 -39.73 13.55 -16.36
CA GLY A 50 -40.45 14.65 -17.01
C GLY A 50 -39.69 15.98 -17.13
N ILE A 51 -38.47 16.12 -16.60
CA ILE A 51 -37.70 17.39 -16.66
C ILE A 51 -36.38 17.15 -17.38
N ASN A 52 -36.27 17.75 -18.56
CA ASN A 52 -35.12 17.70 -19.45
C ASN A 52 -33.87 18.29 -18.76
N LEU A 53 -33.07 17.45 -18.11
CA LEU A 53 -31.73 17.82 -17.65
C LEU A 53 -30.78 17.71 -18.84
N LYS A 54 -30.26 18.86 -19.30
CA LYS A 54 -29.25 18.96 -20.37
C LYS A 54 -28.10 17.98 -20.08
N LYS A 55 -27.71 17.20 -21.10
CA LYS A 55 -26.51 16.34 -21.10
C LYS A 55 -25.30 17.19 -20.71
N GLY A 56 -24.84 17.06 -19.47
CA GLY A 56 -23.68 17.76 -18.94
C GLY A 56 -22.43 16.88 -19.03
N ASP A 57 -21.42 17.46 -19.66
CA ASP A 57 -20.00 17.10 -19.82
C ASP A 57 -19.63 15.80 -20.55
N VAL A 58 -19.07 15.99 -21.76
CA VAL A 58 -18.35 14.97 -22.51
C VAL A 58 -17.08 14.60 -21.72
N PRO A 59 -16.83 13.32 -21.43
CA PRO A 59 -15.66 12.90 -20.63
C PRO A 59 -14.34 13.27 -21.32
N ASN A 60 -13.47 13.97 -20.58
CA ASN A 60 -12.17 14.44 -21.08
C ASN A 60 -11.20 13.26 -21.12
N SER A 61 -10.80 12.83 -22.31
CA SER A 61 -9.94 11.67 -22.54
C SER A 61 -8.54 11.75 -21.93
N LYS A 62 -8.16 12.90 -21.34
CA LYS A 62 -6.87 13.10 -20.66
C LYS A 62 -6.91 12.82 -19.15
N LEU A 63 -8.08 12.73 -18.53
CA LEU A 63 -8.21 12.62 -17.08
C LEU A 63 -8.50 11.19 -16.62
N LEU A 64 -8.03 10.87 -15.42
CA LEU A 64 -8.44 9.66 -14.70
C LEU A 64 -9.94 9.74 -14.40
N GLU A 65 -10.68 8.69 -14.77
CA GLU A 65 -12.13 8.59 -14.60
C GLU A 65 -12.51 7.17 -14.18
N PHE A 66 -13.60 7.03 -13.41
CA PHE A 66 -14.07 5.73 -12.90
C PHE A 66 -14.50 4.75 -14.01
N THR A 67 -14.68 5.25 -15.24
CA THR A 67 -15.01 4.47 -16.45
C THR A 67 -13.80 3.78 -17.07
N GLY A 68 -12.59 4.12 -16.62
CA GLY A 68 -11.35 3.61 -17.19
C GLY A 68 -11.15 3.99 -18.66
N LYS A 69 -11.81 5.06 -19.13
CA LYS A 69 -11.73 5.48 -20.54
C LYS A 69 -10.30 5.72 -21.01
N ARG A 70 -9.48 6.42 -20.21
CA ARG A 70 -8.06 6.64 -20.52
C ARG A 70 -7.31 5.32 -20.68
N LEU A 71 -7.42 4.42 -19.70
CA LEU A 71 -6.85 3.07 -19.77
C LEU A 71 -7.33 2.29 -21.01
N SER A 72 -8.62 2.35 -21.33
CA SER A 72 -9.21 1.66 -22.49
C SER A 72 -8.70 2.17 -23.84
N LEU A 73 -8.26 3.42 -23.93
CA LEU A 73 -7.69 3.99 -25.15
C LEU A 73 -6.24 3.53 -25.38
N SER A 74 -5.57 3.03 -24.34
CA SER A 74 -4.14 2.71 -24.35
C SER A 74 -3.84 1.21 -24.40
N LEU A 75 -4.85 0.35 -24.25
CA LEU A 75 -4.71 -1.10 -24.27
C LEU A 75 -5.17 -1.68 -25.60
N ASN A 76 -4.55 -2.77 -26.03
CA ASN A 76 -4.72 -3.37 -27.35
C ASN A 76 -5.72 -4.53 -27.31
N ASN A 77 -6.95 -4.27 -26.86
CA ASN A 77 -8.01 -5.28 -26.80
C ASN A 77 -9.29 -4.79 -27.51
N PRO A 78 -9.87 -5.59 -28.44
CA PRO A 78 -11.02 -5.17 -29.24
C PRO A 78 -12.29 -4.90 -28.42
N HIS A 79 -12.45 -5.54 -27.26
CA HIS A 79 -13.66 -5.43 -26.43
C HIS A 79 -13.56 -4.33 -25.35
N ILE A 80 -12.40 -3.69 -25.20
CA ILE A 80 -12.14 -2.81 -24.05
C ILE A 80 -12.95 -1.51 -24.07
N LYS A 81 -13.27 -1.02 -25.28
CA LYS A 81 -14.12 0.16 -25.46
C LYS A 81 -15.54 -0.11 -24.96
N GLU A 82 -16.06 -1.32 -25.21
CA GLU A 82 -17.39 -1.73 -24.75
C GLU A 82 -17.46 -1.76 -23.22
N LEU A 83 -16.39 -2.18 -22.54
CA LEU A 83 -16.31 -2.15 -21.07
C LEU A 83 -16.40 -0.72 -20.52
N SER A 84 -15.68 0.23 -21.11
CA SER A 84 -15.74 1.64 -20.70
C SER A 84 -17.12 2.26 -20.96
N GLU A 85 -17.75 1.96 -22.09
CA GLU A 85 -19.13 2.37 -22.38
C GLU A 85 -20.15 1.77 -21.41
N ARG A 86 -19.98 0.50 -21.02
CA ARG A 86 -20.80 -0.14 -20.00
C ARG A 86 -20.66 0.55 -18.65
N LEU A 87 -19.45 0.90 -18.25
CA LEU A 87 -19.21 1.64 -17.00
C LEU A 87 -19.81 3.06 -17.04
N GLN A 88 -19.77 3.74 -18.18
CA GLN A 88 -20.48 5.02 -18.35
C GLN A 88 -22.00 4.85 -18.18
N LYS A 89 -22.58 3.79 -18.74
CA LYS A 89 -24.01 3.46 -18.63
C LYS A 89 -24.39 2.92 -17.26
N ASN A 90 -23.50 2.22 -16.57
CA ASN A 90 -23.69 1.62 -15.26
C ASN A 90 -22.40 1.74 -14.40
N PRO A 91 -22.22 2.85 -13.65
CA PRO A 91 -21.04 3.07 -12.81
C PRO A 91 -20.80 1.97 -11.78
N GLU A 92 -21.83 1.23 -11.37
CA GLU A 92 -21.73 0.14 -10.39
C GLU A 92 -21.41 -1.22 -11.04
N ASP A 93 -21.13 -1.29 -12.35
CA ASP A 93 -20.77 -2.53 -13.05
C ASP A 93 -19.36 -3.01 -12.66
N SER A 94 -19.28 -3.59 -11.46
CA SER A 94 -18.06 -4.16 -10.87
C SER A 94 -17.40 -5.18 -11.80
N LYS A 95 -18.20 -6.00 -12.50
CA LYS A 95 -17.68 -7.01 -13.43
C LYS A 95 -16.91 -6.37 -14.58
N SER A 96 -17.47 -5.35 -15.24
CA SER A 96 -16.77 -4.66 -16.33
C SER A 96 -15.51 -3.95 -15.87
N ARG A 97 -15.48 -3.42 -14.64
CA ARG A 97 -14.26 -2.81 -14.09
C ARG A 97 -13.17 -3.84 -13.79
N LEU A 98 -13.54 -4.99 -13.23
CA LEU A 98 -12.60 -6.08 -12.96
C LEU A 98 -12.05 -6.68 -14.27
N GLU A 99 -12.90 -6.85 -15.28
CA GLU A 99 -12.48 -7.31 -16.61
C GLU A 99 -11.50 -6.33 -17.28
N LEU A 100 -11.74 -5.02 -17.15
CA LEU A 100 -10.81 -4.00 -17.62
C LEU A 100 -9.43 -4.09 -16.91
N VAL A 101 -9.43 -4.28 -15.60
CA VAL A 101 -8.21 -4.47 -14.81
C VAL A 101 -7.50 -5.78 -15.18
N GLU A 102 -8.24 -6.84 -15.46
CA GLU A 102 -7.70 -8.13 -15.89
C GLU A 102 -6.99 -8.03 -17.23
N ILE A 103 -7.61 -7.39 -18.22
CA ILE A 103 -7.00 -7.12 -19.53
C ILE A 103 -5.69 -6.31 -19.36
N PHE A 104 -5.71 -5.29 -18.50
CA PHE A 104 -4.48 -4.56 -18.17
C PHE A 104 -3.38 -5.47 -17.61
N LEU A 105 -3.71 -6.36 -16.67
CA LEU A 105 -2.73 -7.25 -16.04
C LEU A 105 -2.10 -8.21 -17.07
N GLN A 106 -2.89 -8.69 -18.05
CA GLN A 106 -2.41 -9.52 -19.15
C GLN A 106 -1.45 -8.76 -20.09
N GLU A 107 -1.65 -7.46 -20.28
CA GLU A 107 -0.82 -6.59 -21.14
C GLU A 107 0.24 -5.78 -20.35
N SER A 108 0.38 -6.05 -19.05
CA SER A 108 1.05 -5.14 -18.11
C SER A 108 2.52 -4.87 -18.42
N GLU A 109 3.24 -5.84 -19.00
CA GLU A 109 4.65 -5.67 -19.40
C GLU A 109 4.84 -4.52 -20.39
N ASN A 110 3.96 -4.43 -21.39
CA ASN A 110 4.03 -3.44 -22.47
C ASN A 110 3.27 -2.12 -22.17
N SER A 111 2.64 -2.05 -21.00
CA SER A 111 1.84 -0.88 -20.59
C SER A 111 2.69 0.26 -20.02
N SER A 112 2.18 1.50 -20.08
CA SER A 112 2.84 2.67 -19.48
C SER A 112 2.69 2.74 -17.96
N LEU A 113 3.45 3.61 -17.30
CA LEU A 113 3.25 3.95 -15.89
C LEU A 113 1.84 4.51 -15.63
N GLU A 114 1.34 5.36 -16.54
CA GLU A 114 -0.03 5.89 -16.51
C GLU A 114 -1.08 4.77 -16.51
N ASN A 115 -0.92 3.76 -17.37
CA ASN A 115 -1.86 2.64 -17.44
C ASN A 115 -1.87 1.85 -16.11
N ALA A 116 -0.69 1.61 -15.54
CA ALA A 116 -0.56 0.90 -14.27
C ALA A 116 -1.18 1.66 -13.10
N ARG A 117 -0.99 2.97 -13.07
CA ARG A 117 -1.63 3.86 -12.10
C ARG A 117 -3.16 3.81 -12.20
N ASP A 118 -3.70 3.89 -13.41
CA ASP A 118 -5.15 3.87 -13.64
C ASP A 118 -5.76 2.54 -13.24
N ALA A 119 -5.14 1.44 -13.66
CA ALA A 119 -5.58 0.10 -13.29
C ALA A 119 -5.54 -0.11 -11.76
N TYR A 120 -4.50 0.40 -11.09
CA TYR A 120 -4.41 0.34 -9.63
C TYR A 120 -5.54 1.10 -8.94
N LEU A 121 -5.82 2.35 -9.36
CA LEU A 121 -6.89 3.14 -8.76
C LEU A 121 -8.29 2.59 -9.07
N LEU A 122 -8.50 1.99 -10.24
CA LEU A 122 -9.74 1.27 -10.57
C LEU A 122 -9.92 0.00 -9.74
N ALA A 123 -8.85 -0.78 -9.53
CA ALA A 123 -8.90 -1.96 -8.66
C ALA A 123 -9.16 -1.57 -7.19
N MET A 124 -8.56 -0.47 -6.73
CA MET A 124 -8.80 0.06 -5.38
C MET A 124 -10.24 0.56 -5.19
N LEU A 125 -10.88 1.09 -6.23
CA LEU A 125 -12.29 1.45 -6.18
C LEU A 125 -13.16 0.23 -5.86
N GLU A 126 -12.83 -0.94 -6.42
CA GLU A 126 -13.51 -2.21 -6.14
C GLU A 126 -13.24 -2.75 -4.75
N VAL A 127 -11.99 -2.65 -4.26
CA VAL A 127 -11.61 -3.04 -2.90
C VAL A 127 -12.33 -2.22 -1.84
N GLU A 128 -12.71 -0.97 -2.14
CA GLU A 128 -13.40 -0.06 -1.22
C GLU A 128 -14.94 -0.19 -1.23
N MET A 129 -15.48 -1.13 -2.01
CA MET A 129 -16.91 -1.50 -1.99
C MET A 129 -17.22 -2.48 -0.88
N GLN A 130 -18.42 -2.40 -0.28
CA GLN A 130 -18.82 -3.29 0.83
C GLN A 130 -18.95 -4.77 0.43
N LEU A 131 -19.15 -5.06 -0.86
CA LEU A 131 -19.02 -6.40 -1.41
C LEU A 131 -17.58 -6.59 -1.88
N ILE A 132 -16.77 -7.14 -0.99
CA ILE A 132 -15.35 -7.42 -1.22
C ILE A 132 -15.16 -8.89 -1.58
N SER A 133 -14.16 -9.20 -2.39
CA SER A 133 -13.80 -10.58 -2.74
C SER A 133 -12.30 -10.76 -2.79
N THR A 134 -11.85 -12.01 -2.74
CA THR A 134 -10.42 -12.34 -2.84
C THR A 134 -9.86 -11.97 -4.21
N GLN A 135 -10.67 -12.05 -5.27
CA GLN A 135 -10.32 -11.56 -6.61
C GLN A 135 -10.02 -10.05 -6.60
N LYS A 136 -10.90 -9.23 -5.99
CA LYS A 136 -10.72 -7.77 -5.90
C LYS A 136 -9.42 -7.42 -5.17
N VAL A 137 -9.16 -8.08 -4.04
CA VAL A 137 -7.94 -7.88 -3.25
C VAL A 137 -6.68 -8.29 -4.04
N ASN A 138 -6.71 -9.45 -4.69
CA ASN A 138 -5.59 -9.92 -5.52
C ASN A 138 -5.31 -8.99 -6.70
N MET A 139 -6.34 -8.51 -7.40
CA MET A 139 -6.19 -7.58 -8.51
C MET A 139 -5.61 -6.23 -8.07
N ALA A 140 -6.06 -5.70 -6.92
CA ALA A 140 -5.49 -4.47 -6.36
C ALA A 140 -4.02 -4.64 -5.96
N LEU A 141 -3.65 -5.78 -5.37
CA LEU A 141 -2.25 -6.07 -5.03
C LEU A 141 -1.36 -6.25 -6.26
N ALA A 142 -1.88 -6.92 -7.30
CA ALA A 142 -1.19 -7.12 -8.56
C ALA A 142 -0.93 -5.79 -9.26
N THR A 143 -1.96 -4.97 -9.42
CA THR A 143 -1.85 -3.64 -10.04
C THR A 143 -0.98 -2.69 -9.22
N GLN A 144 -1.06 -2.72 -7.87
CA GLN A 144 -0.15 -1.98 -6.99
C GLN A 144 1.30 -2.35 -7.27
N THR A 145 1.61 -3.64 -7.36
CA THR A 145 2.97 -4.12 -7.60
C THR A 145 3.49 -3.65 -8.96
N VAL A 146 2.68 -3.80 -10.02
CA VAL A 146 3.04 -3.33 -11.36
C VAL A 146 3.28 -1.82 -11.37
N PHE A 147 2.40 -1.05 -10.73
CA PHE A 147 2.52 0.40 -10.64
C PHE A 147 3.79 0.82 -9.89
N LEU A 148 4.06 0.26 -8.71
CA LEU A 148 5.25 0.58 -7.92
C LEU A 148 6.54 0.21 -8.67
N MET A 149 6.59 -0.93 -9.35
CA MET A 149 7.76 -1.33 -10.16
C MET A 149 7.99 -0.38 -11.33
N LYS A 150 6.93 0.05 -12.03
CA LYS A 150 7.06 1.03 -13.13
C LYS A 150 7.43 2.42 -12.61
N LEU A 151 6.92 2.84 -11.44
CA LEU A 151 7.30 4.10 -10.81
C LEU A 151 8.77 4.08 -10.39
N GLN A 152 9.23 2.99 -9.78
CA GLN A 152 10.63 2.79 -9.42
C GLN A 152 11.52 2.93 -10.66
N LYS A 153 11.16 2.25 -11.77
CA LYS A 153 11.91 2.35 -13.02
C LYS A 153 11.95 3.78 -13.55
N PHE A 154 10.82 4.47 -13.59
CA PHE A 154 10.75 5.85 -14.04
C PHE A 154 11.67 6.78 -13.23
N LEU A 155 11.64 6.68 -11.90
CA LEU A 155 12.51 7.48 -11.04
C LEU A 155 14.00 7.11 -11.20
N GLN A 156 14.30 5.83 -11.42
CA GLN A 156 15.67 5.36 -11.69
C GLN A 156 16.20 5.88 -13.02
N ASP A 157 15.36 5.95 -14.05
CA ASP A 157 15.72 6.52 -15.35
C ASP A 157 16.03 8.03 -15.21
N GLU A 158 15.21 8.78 -14.47
CA GLU A 158 15.44 10.21 -14.17
C GLU A 158 16.70 10.44 -13.33
N LEU A 159 16.98 9.56 -12.35
CA LEU A 159 18.23 9.58 -11.58
C LEU A 159 19.44 9.37 -12.50
N THR A 160 19.38 8.38 -13.38
CA THR A 160 20.45 8.07 -14.33
C THR A 160 20.71 9.24 -15.28
N GLU A 161 19.65 9.88 -15.80
CA GLU A 161 19.78 11.08 -16.66
C GLU A 161 20.44 12.25 -15.91
N THR A 162 20.11 12.43 -14.63
CA THR A 162 20.72 13.45 -13.78
C THR A 162 22.21 13.16 -13.55
N GLU A 163 22.55 11.91 -13.26
CA GLU A 163 23.94 11.47 -13.08
C GLU A 163 24.79 11.64 -14.34
N THR A 164 24.23 11.39 -15.53
CA THR A 164 24.94 11.63 -16.79
C THR A 164 25.21 13.11 -17.02
N LYS A 165 24.25 13.99 -16.72
CA LYS A 165 24.43 15.45 -16.86
C LYS A 165 25.53 16.01 -15.97
N ILE A 166 25.68 15.48 -14.76
CA ILE A 166 26.75 15.85 -13.83
C ILE A 166 28.12 15.38 -14.35
N LYS A 167 28.19 14.19 -14.97
CA LYS A 167 29.46 13.67 -15.53
C LYS A 167 29.90 14.44 -16.78
N ASP A 168 28.96 14.82 -17.63
CA ASP A 168 29.24 15.51 -18.89
C ASP A 168 29.61 17.00 -18.69
N SER A 169 29.32 17.59 -17.52
CA SER A 169 29.62 18.99 -17.22
C SER A 169 31.11 19.26 -16.88
N GLY A 170 31.90 18.23 -16.60
CA GLY A 170 33.32 18.32 -16.22
C GLY A 170 34.33 18.60 -17.37
N HIS A 171 33.88 18.99 -18.56
CA HIS A 171 34.75 19.23 -19.73
C HIS A 171 34.56 20.63 -20.32
N VAL A 172 35.18 21.66 -19.72
CA VAL A 172 35.22 23.02 -20.30
C VAL A 172 36.62 23.65 -20.20
N ASP A 173 37.04 24.25 -21.32
CA ASP A 173 38.33 24.88 -21.59
C ASP A 173 38.69 26.07 -20.66
N THR A 174 39.98 26.23 -20.39
CA THR A 174 40.57 26.98 -19.25
C THR A 174 40.34 28.50 -19.19
N ILE A 175 39.71 29.12 -20.20
CA ILE A 175 39.54 30.60 -20.27
C ILE A 175 38.11 31.06 -19.91
N LEU A 176 37.08 30.21 -20.08
CA LEU A 176 35.69 30.49 -19.64
C LEU A 176 35.42 30.12 -18.17
N GLN A 177 36.38 29.44 -17.54
CA GLN A 177 36.28 28.76 -16.25
C GLN A 177 35.88 29.68 -15.10
N LYS A 178 36.42 30.91 -14.97
CA LYS A 178 36.17 31.77 -13.79
C LYS A 178 34.79 32.44 -13.74
N GLN A 179 34.16 32.69 -14.89
CA GLN A 179 32.77 33.19 -14.93
C GLN A 179 31.77 32.03 -14.87
N GLN A 180 32.11 30.89 -15.47
CA GLN A 180 31.35 29.67 -15.31
C GLN A 180 31.41 29.15 -13.86
N GLU A 181 32.54 29.16 -13.16
CA GLU A 181 32.68 28.65 -11.78
C GLU A 181 31.63 29.19 -10.79
N ARG A 182 31.17 30.45 -10.93
CA ARG A 182 30.11 31.00 -10.05
C ARG A 182 28.69 30.56 -10.44
N LEU A 183 28.43 30.40 -11.74
CA LEU A 183 27.12 29.96 -12.28
C LEU A 183 27.00 28.43 -12.25
N HIS A 184 28.05 27.74 -12.68
CA HIS A 184 28.24 26.30 -12.68
C HIS A 184 28.32 25.76 -11.25
N GLY A 185 29.08 26.38 -10.34
CA GLY A 185 29.09 25.97 -8.94
C GLY A 185 27.70 25.98 -8.30
N HIS A 186 26.82 26.90 -8.69
CA HIS A 186 25.42 26.90 -8.24
C HIS A 186 24.57 25.81 -8.93
N VAL A 187 24.74 25.60 -10.24
CA VAL A 187 24.03 24.57 -11.02
C VAL A 187 24.45 23.16 -10.60
N ASP A 188 25.74 22.91 -10.38
CA ASP A 188 26.30 21.64 -9.91
C ASP A 188 25.75 21.33 -8.50
N THR A 189 25.75 22.32 -7.60
CA THR A 189 25.14 22.17 -6.26
C THR A 189 23.64 21.86 -6.33
N LEU A 190 22.92 22.41 -7.32
CA LEU A 190 21.49 22.12 -7.51
C LEU A 190 21.26 20.72 -8.10
N LEU A 191 22.08 20.29 -9.06
CA LEU A 191 22.02 18.96 -9.66
C LEU A 191 22.42 17.87 -8.67
N GLU A 192 23.44 18.09 -7.84
CA GLU A 192 23.85 17.20 -6.76
C GLU A 192 22.73 17.04 -5.72
N LYS A 193 22.10 18.15 -5.30
CA LYS A 193 20.92 18.09 -4.40
C LYS A 193 19.74 17.37 -5.05
N GLN A 194 19.53 17.55 -6.36
CA GLN A 194 18.50 16.83 -7.09
C GLN A 194 18.82 15.33 -7.17
N GLN A 195 20.07 14.95 -7.38
CA GLN A 195 20.52 13.55 -7.38
C GLN A 195 20.30 12.90 -6.02
N GLU A 196 20.72 13.56 -4.93
CA GLU A 196 20.52 13.06 -3.56
C GLU A 196 19.02 12.83 -3.26
N ARG A 197 18.17 13.80 -3.63
CA ARG A 197 16.72 13.67 -3.50
C ARG A 197 16.17 12.49 -4.30
N LEU A 198 16.51 12.40 -5.58
CA LEU A 198 16.04 11.33 -6.47
C LEU A 198 16.50 9.95 -5.98
N TRP A 199 17.73 9.84 -5.47
CA TRP A 199 18.25 8.62 -4.88
C TRP A 199 17.39 8.16 -3.70
N GLY A 200 17.06 9.08 -2.79
CA GLY A 200 16.15 8.80 -1.68
C GLY A 200 14.74 8.39 -2.14
N GLU A 201 14.20 9.05 -3.17
CA GLU A 201 12.89 8.73 -3.75
C GLU A 201 12.87 7.34 -4.42
N VAL A 202 13.92 6.95 -5.13
CA VAL A 202 14.09 5.61 -5.70
C VAL A 202 14.15 4.55 -4.58
N ASP A 203 14.97 4.78 -3.56
CA ASP A 203 15.11 3.88 -2.41
C ASP A 203 13.78 3.71 -1.66
N PHE A 204 13.01 4.79 -1.49
CA PHE A 204 11.67 4.74 -0.90
C PHE A 204 10.74 3.79 -1.67
N VAL A 205 10.61 3.98 -2.98
CA VAL A 205 9.70 3.17 -3.81
C VAL A 205 10.18 1.72 -3.84
N GLN A 206 11.49 1.48 -3.94
CA GLN A 206 12.07 0.14 -3.88
C GLN A 206 11.74 -0.59 -2.57
N LYS A 207 11.91 0.09 -1.43
CA LYS A 207 11.57 -0.48 -0.12
C LYS A 207 10.06 -0.72 0.00
N CYS A 208 9.22 0.14 -0.58
CA CYS A 208 7.77 -0.11 -0.67
C CYS A 208 7.44 -1.36 -1.49
N VAL A 209 8.09 -1.58 -2.64
CA VAL A 209 7.91 -2.80 -3.45
C VAL A 209 8.23 -4.06 -2.63
N PHE A 210 9.31 -4.03 -1.85
CA PHE A 210 9.68 -5.16 -1.00
C PHE A 210 8.71 -5.36 0.18
N LEU A 211 8.38 -4.27 0.89
CA LEU A 211 7.50 -4.29 2.06
C LEU A 211 6.08 -4.78 1.73
N LEU A 212 5.54 -4.31 0.60
CA LEU A 212 4.16 -4.58 0.18
C LEU A 212 4.04 -5.81 -0.73
N LYS A 213 5.11 -6.62 -0.79
CA LYS A 213 5.10 -7.89 -1.52
C LYS A 213 4.04 -8.81 -0.94
N TYR A 214 3.31 -9.48 -1.84
CA TYR A 214 2.20 -10.35 -1.48
C TYR A 214 2.33 -11.73 -2.14
N LYS A 215 1.49 -12.66 -1.67
CA LYS A 215 1.14 -13.89 -2.39
C LYS A 215 -0.36 -13.84 -2.67
N PRO A 216 -0.84 -14.26 -3.83
CA PRO A 216 -2.28 -14.27 -4.10
C PRO A 216 -3.05 -15.11 -3.07
N ILE A 217 -4.23 -14.65 -2.68
CA ILE A 217 -5.19 -15.46 -1.95
C ILE A 217 -5.73 -16.52 -2.91
N GLU A 218 -5.46 -17.80 -2.64
CA GLU A 218 -5.84 -18.92 -3.51
C GLU A 218 -7.34 -19.26 -3.42
N ILE A 219 -7.95 -18.98 -2.27
CA ILE A 219 -9.37 -19.29 -2.03
C ILE A 219 -10.24 -18.24 -2.73
N VAL A 220 -11.23 -18.70 -3.50
CA VAL A 220 -12.28 -17.83 -4.05
C VAL A 220 -13.33 -17.60 -2.98
N TYR A 221 -13.44 -16.36 -2.49
CA TYR A 221 -14.40 -16.00 -1.45
C TYR A 221 -14.95 -14.59 -1.66
N GLU A 222 -16.24 -14.40 -1.37
CA GLU A 222 -16.90 -13.10 -1.36
C GLU A 222 -17.46 -12.82 0.02
N LEU A 223 -17.22 -11.60 0.52
CA LEU A 223 -17.67 -11.14 1.81
C LEU A 223 -18.49 -9.86 1.63
N ASN A 224 -19.75 -9.92 2.04
CA ASN A 224 -20.62 -8.74 2.05
C ASN A 224 -20.61 -8.10 3.44
N LEU A 225 -19.75 -7.10 3.63
CA LEU A 225 -19.55 -6.39 4.90
C LEU A 225 -20.85 -5.73 5.40
N SER A 226 -21.76 -5.36 4.50
CA SER A 226 -23.04 -4.73 4.88
C SER A 226 -23.93 -5.63 5.71
N ARG A 227 -23.81 -6.96 5.58
CA ARG A 227 -24.59 -7.95 6.33
C ARG A 227 -24.26 -7.95 7.83
N PHE A 228 -23.07 -7.45 8.19
CA PHE A 228 -22.64 -7.46 9.58
C PHE A 228 -23.13 -6.28 10.40
N LYS A 229 -23.72 -5.22 9.80
CA LYS A 229 -24.17 -4.01 10.53
C LYS A 229 -25.05 -4.31 11.76
N GLY A 230 -25.90 -5.34 11.69
CA GLY A 230 -26.75 -5.80 12.79
C GLY A 230 -26.48 -7.24 13.23
N ALA A 231 -25.40 -7.86 12.76
CA ALA A 231 -25.08 -9.25 13.12
C ALA A 231 -24.63 -9.37 14.58
N LYS A 232 -24.85 -10.55 15.17
CA LYS A 232 -24.40 -10.90 16.54
C LYS A 232 -23.20 -11.85 16.56
N ILE A 233 -22.91 -12.50 15.45
CA ILE A 233 -21.82 -13.48 15.31
C ILE A 233 -21.28 -13.42 13.87
N ILE A 234 -20.01 -13.73 13.69
CA ILE A 234 -19.42 -13.97 12.38
C ILE A 234 -19.44 -15.48 12.11
N PRO A 235 -20.06 -15.96 11.02
CA PRO A 235 -19.96 -17.36 10.65
C PRO A 235 -18.50 -17.78 10.50
N PHE A 236 -18.14 -18.97 10.99
CA PHE A 236 -16.75 -19.45 10.95
C PHE A 236 -16.13 -19.41 9.54
N GLY A 237 -16.92 -19.73 8.50
CA GLY A 237 -16.50 -19.62 7.11
C GLY A 237 -16.13 -18.19 6.70
N ASP A 238 -16.94 -17.20 7.11
CA ASP A 238 -16.65 -15.78 6.87
C ASP A 238 -15.43 -15.31 7.65
N LEU A 239 -15.26 -15.78 8.89
CA LEU A 239 -14.10 -15.45 9.71
C LEU A 239 -12.80 -15.98 9.07
N LYS A 240 -12.78 -17.25 8.67
CA LYS A 240 -11.58 -17.92 8.13
C LYS A 240 -11.28 -17.53 6.69
N ASN A 241 -12.25 -17.66 5.79
CA ASN A 241 -12.04 -17.48 4.35
C ASN A 241 -12.29 -16.03 3.89
N GLY A 242 -13.01 -15.24 4.68
CA GLY A 242 -13.24 -13.82 4.46
C GLY A 242 -12.27 -12.96 5.27
N PHE A 243 -12.54 -12.76 6.56
CA PHE A 243 -11.82 -11.83 7.42
C PHE A 243 -10.33 -12.16 7.51
N ASP A 244 -9.95 -13.36 7.93
CA ASP A 244 -8.54 -13.74 8.13
C ASP A 244 -7.73 -13.69 6.83
N ALA A 245 -8.28 -14.32 5.77
CA ALA A 245 -7.65 -14.36 4.45
C ALA A 245 -7.50 -12.95 3.84
N MET A 246 -8.55 -12.12 3.87
CA MET A 246 -8.51 -10.79 3.25
C MET A 246 -7.73 -9.78 4.10
N LEU A 247 -7.86 -9.75 5.43
CA LEU A 247 -7.10 -8.83 6.29
C LEU A 247 -5.60 -9.07 6.20
N SER A 248 -5.16 -10.32 6.06
CA SER A 248 -3.76 -10.64 5.78
C SER A 248 -3.19 -9.92 4.56
N HIS A 249 -4.04 -9.48 3.63
CA HIS A 249 -3.66 -8.91 2.34
C HIS A 249 -4.04 -7.43 2.21
N LEU A 250 -5.19 -7.02 2.75
CA LEU A 250 -5.66 -5.62 2.75
C LEU A 250 -4.70 -4.69 3.49
N VAL A 251 -4.07 -5.18 4.56
CA VAL A 251 -3.02 -4.43 5.28
C VAL A 251 -1.79 -4.11 4.43
N LEU A 252 -1.62 -4.77 3.27
CA LEU A 252 -0.56 -4.50 2.29
C LEU A 252 -1.02 -3.52 1.19
N LEU A 253 -2.26 -3.01 1.27
CA LEU A 253 -2.81 -1.98 0.39
C LEU A 253 -2.99 -0.70 1.20
N PRO A 254 -2.04 0.25 1.19
CA PRO A 254 -2.13 1.48 1.99
C PRO A 254 -3.36 2.34 1.69
N LEU A 255 -3.98 2.14 0.52
CA LEU A 255 -5.19 2.86 0.12
C LEU A 255 -6.51 2.22 0.63
N ALA A 256 -6.48 0.98 1.16
CA ALA A 256 -7.66 0.21 1.55
C ALA A 256 -8.28 0.62 2.91
N THR A 257 -8.06 1.87 3.31
CA THR A 257 -8.44 2.44 4.61
C THR A 257 -9.88 2.13 5.05
N LYS A 258 -10.87 2.39 4.21
CA LYS A 258 -12.29 2.34 4.62
C LYS A 258 -12.77 0.92 4.93
N ASN A 259 -12.43 -0.02 4.05
CA ASN A 259 -12.87 -1.40 4.25
C ASN A 259 -12.02 -2.10 5.32
N LEU A 260 -10.75 -1.73 5.46
CA LEU A 260 -9.91 -2.20 6.55
C LEU A 260 -10.48 -1.76 7.92
N GLU A 261 -10.81 -0.48 8.07
CA GLU A 261 -11.49 0.07 9.25
C GLU A 261 -12.82 -0.65 9.52
N LEU A 262 -13.68 -0.78 8.51
CA LEU A 262 -14.98 -1.45 8.66
C LEU A 262 -14.82 -2.92 9.08
N MET A 263 -13.84 -3.64 8.53
CA MET A 263 -13.59 -5.03 8.91
C MET A 263 -13.09 -5.14 10.34
N PHE A 264 -12.21 -4.24 10.78
CA PHE A 264 -11.78 -4.19 12.17
C PHE A 264 -12.92 -3.83 13.12
N ASP A 265 -13.76 -2.85 12.78
CA ASP A 265 -14.94 -2.50 13.58
C ASP A 265 -15.88 -3.70 13.77
N ILE A 266 -16.10 -4.48 12.71
CA ILE A 266 -16.90 -5.72 12.78
C ILE A 266 -16.23 -6.74 13.70
N LEU A 267 -14.91 -6.96 13.54
CA LEU A 267 -14.16 -7.90 14.37
C LEU A 267 -14.12 -7.47 15.85
N HIS A 268 -13.91 -6.21 16.18
CA HIS A 268 -13.95 -5.76 17.58
C HIS A 268 -15.32 -5.98 18.20
N ARG A 269 -16.38 -5.69 17.45
CA ARG A 269 -17.74 -5.83 17.97
C ARG A 269 -18.14 -7.28 18.18
N LEU A 270 -17.73 -8.19 17.28
CA LEU A 270 -18.24 -9.57 17.27
C LEU A 270 -17.22 -10.61 17.76
N GLU A 271 -15.94 -10.29 17.71
CA GLU A 271 -14.81 -11.20 17.90
C GLU A 271 -13.70 -10.56 18.76
N SER A 272 -14.01 -9.61 19.66
CA SER A 272 -13.00 -8.90 20.48
C SER A 272 -12.05 -9.80 21.28
N LYS A 273 -12.49 -11.01 21.64
CA LYS A 273 -11.67 -12.01 22.36
C LYS A 273 -10.94 -12.97 21.42
N ASN A 274 -11.04 -12.76 20.11
CA ASN A 274 -10.36 -13.55 19.11
C ASN A 274 -8.95 -12.98 18.85
N PRO A 275 -7.88 -13.77 19.01
CA PRO A 275 -6.51 -13.28 18.79
C PRO A 275 -6.25 -12.79 17.36
N LEU A 276 -7.05 -13.20 16.38
CA LEU A 276 -6.97 -12.71 15.00
C LEU A 276 -7.10 -11.18 14.91
N VAL A 277 -7.90 -10.57 15.79
CA VAL A 277 -8.11 -9.12 15.76
C VAL A 277 -6.81 -8.39 16.06
N GLY A 278 -6.13 -8.76 17.15
CA GLY A 278 -4.85 -8.16 17.52
C GLY A 278 -3.71 -8.56 16.57
N TYR A 279 -3.76 -9.77 16.00
CA TYR A 279 -2.79 -10.21 14.97
C TYR A 279 -2.84 -9.33 13.72
N HIS A 280 -4.03 -9.10 13.15
CA HIS A 280 -4.20 -8.30 11.93
C HIS A 280 -3.99 -6.80 12.19
N HIS A 281 -4.44 -6.27 13.32
CA HIS A 281 -4.13 -4.90 13.74
C HIS A 281 -2.63 -4.67 13.86
N ALA A 282 -1.92 -5.59 14.51
CA ALA A 282 -0.47 -5.48 14.63
C ALA A 282 0.20 -5.47 13.26
N LYS A 283 -0.31 -6.26 12.31
CA LYS A 283 0.19 -6.27 10.94
C LYS A 283 -0.03 -4.95 10.22
N MET A 284 -1.22 -4.36 10.34
CA MET A 284 -1.54 -3.05 9.78
C MET A 284 -0.58 -1.98 10.28
N PHE A 285 -0.47 -1.85 11.61
CA PHE A 285 0.38 -0.83 12.21
C PHE A 285 1.86 -1.02 11.89
N ASP A 286 2.36 -2.26 11.81
CA ASP A 286 3.73 -2.54 11.38
C ASP A 286 3.99 -2.04 9.95
N VAL A 287 3.09 -2.31 9.00
CA VAL A 287 3.25 -1.83 7.61
C VAL A 287 3.25 -0.29 7.57
N LEU A 288 2.34 0.37 8.28
CA LEU A 288 2.30 1.83 8.36
C LEU A 288 3.56 2.40 9.01
N ALA A 289 4.03 1.79 10.09
CA ALA A 289 5.27 2.18 10.76
C ALA A 289 6.47 2.11 9.81
N GLN A 290 6.60 1.01 9.07
CA GLN A 290 7.73 0.80 8.17
C GLN A 290 7.73 1.85 7.04
N ILE A 291 6.58 2.19 6.47
CA ILE A 291 6.49 3.26 5.46
C ILE A 291 7.00 4.59 6.04
N GLU A 292 6.51 4.99 7.22
CA GLU A 292 6.91 6.24 7.89
C GLU A 292 8.40 6.27 8.26
N LEU A 293 8.96 5.15 8.73
CA LEU A 293 10.36 5.04 9.10
C LEU A 293 11.30 5.04 7.88
N ILE A 294 10.86 4.49 6.74
CA ILE A 294 11.59 4.63 5.47
C ILE A 294 11.67 6.10 5.08
N ILE A 295 10.53 6.82 5.13
CA ILE A 295 10.49 8.27 4.84
C ILE A 295 11.42 9.02 5.80
N ALA A 296 11.32 8.75 7.11
CA ALA A 296 12.16 9.38 8.12
C ALA A 296 13.65 9.19 7.87
N GLY A 297 14.06 8.02 7.36
CA GLY A 297 15.44 7.72 7.01
C GLY A 297 15.96 8.49 5.80
N ILE A 298 15.08 9.00 4.93
CA ILE A 298 15.44 9.75 3.72
C ILE A 298 15.46 11.26 3.99
N VAL A 299 14.41 11.81 4.61
CA VAL A 299 14.30 13.26 4.84
C VAL A 299 14.90 13.71 6.16
N ASN A 300 15.32 12.78 7.02
CA ASN A 300 15.81 13.01 8.39
C ASN A 300 14.87 13.91 9.22
N ASP A 301 13.55 13.79 9.00
CA ASP A 301 12.51 14.56 9.66
C ASP A 301 12.02 13.84 10.93
N GLU A 302 11.69 14.61 11.96
CA GLU A 302 11.18 14.11 13.24
C GLU A 302 9.72 13.66 13.13
N GLU A 303 8.90 14.28 12.28
CA GLU A 303 7.47 13.97 12.22
C GLU A 303 7.20 12.54 11.71
N PRO A 304 7.76 12.09 10.56
CA PRO A 304 7.61 10.71 10.10
C PRO A 304 8.21 9.72 11.10
N ARG A 305 9.32 10.07 11.74
CA ARG A 305 9.94 9.25 12.79
C ARG A 305 8.99 9.02 13.97
N LYS A 306 8.35 10.09 14.46
CA LYS A 306 7.37 10.03 15.55
C LYS A 306 6.18 9.14 15.17
N LYS A 307 5.59 9.35 13.99
CA LYS A 307 4.48 8.53 13.47
C LYS A 307 4.87 7.06 13.34
N GLY A 308 6.08 6.80 12.84
CA GLY A 308 6.66 5.47 12.74
C GLY A 308 6.70 4.74 14.08
N PHE A 309 7.25 5.39 15.12
CA PHE A 309 7.31 4.81 16.47
C PHE A 309 5.96 4.67 17.15
N GLU A 310 5.05 5.61 16.93
CA GLU A 310 3.68 5.51 17.42
C GLU A 310 2.98 4.28 16.83
N ASN A 311 3.12 4.06 15.52
CA ASN A 311 2.61 2.87 14.86
C ASN A 311 3.29 1.58 15.36
N LEU A 312 4.61 1.56 15.57
CA LEU A 312 5.27 0.39 16.19
C LEU A 312 4.75 0.10 17.61
N SER A 313 4.49 1.13 18.40
CA SER A 313 3.89 1.00 19.73
C SER A 313 2.48 0.40 19.65
N ASN A 314 1.64 0.92 18.74
CA ASN A 314 0.31 0.40 18.48
C ASN A 314 0.34 -1.05 18.01
N ALA A 315 1.27 -1.40 17.13
CA ALA A 315 1.47 -2.77 16.66
C ALA A 315 1.82 -3.71 17.81
N LEU A 316 2.78 -3.30 18.65
CA LEU A 316 3.24 -4.09 19.78
C LEU A 316 2.15 -4.27 20.85
N ASN A 317 1.36 -3.23 21.11
CA ASN A 317 0.22 -3.30 22.02
C ASN A 317 -0.84 -4.28 21.51
N ALA A 318 -1.23 -4.16 20.23
CA ALA A 318 -2.23 -5.05 19.63
C ALA A 318 -1.81 -6.53 19.67
N ILE A 319 -0.56 -6.83 19.28
CA ILE A 319 -0.09 -8.23 19.31
C ILE A 319 0.12 -8.74 20.73
N SER A 320 0.54 -7.89 21.68
CA SER A 320 0.74 -8.30 23.07
C SER A 320 -0.58 -8.68 23.74
N LEU A 321 -1.68 -8.00 23.38
CA LEU A 321 -3.03 -8.38 23.79
C LEU A 321 -3.46 -9.70 23.14
N ALA A 322 -3.21 -9.89 21.84
CA ALA A 322 -3.50 -11.15 21.16
C ALA A 322 -2.74 -12.34 21.78
N VAL A 323 -1.45 -12.18 22.11
CA VAL A 323 -0.63 -13.21 22.77
C VAL A 323 -1.20 -13.65 24.12
N LYS A 324 -1.93 -12.78 24.83
CA LYS A 324 -2.60 -13.18 26.09
C LYS A 324 -3.84 -14.04 25.86
N LEU A 325 -4.37 -14.05 24.64
CA LEU A 325 -5.57 -14.80 24.25
C LEU A 325 -5.23 -16.12 23.54
N VAL A 326 -3.98 -16.29 23.09
CA VAL A 326 -3.53 -17.55 22.48
C VAL A 326 -3.11 -18.55 23.57
N GLY A 327 -3.45 -19.83 23.38
CA GLY A 327 -3.36 -20.88 24.40
C GLY A 327 -4.73 -21.40 24.85
N ASP A 328 -5.75 -20.55 24.81
CA ASP A 328 -7.15 -20.91 25.09
C ASP A 328 -7.95 -21.31 23.83
N ILE A 329 -7.29 -21.27 22.66
CA ILE A 329 -7.93 -21.54 21.36
C ILE A 329 -7.51 -22.91 20.80
N PRO A 330 -8.42 -23.69 20.19
CA PRO A 330 -8.08 -24.99 19.61
C PRO A 330 -7.12 -24.91 18.40
N GLU A 331 -7.09 -23.77 17.71
CA GLU A 331 -6.39 -23.61 16.44
C GLU A 331 -4.92 -23.18 16.62
N LYS A 332 -4.04 -24.19 16.67
CA LYS A 332 -2.58 -24.00 16.86
C LYS A 332 -1.89 -23.16 15.77
N SER A 333 -2.47 -23.03 14.58
CA SER A 333 -1.92 -22.18 13.51
C SER A 333 -2.00 -20.70 13.86
N VAL A 334 -3.11 -20.26 14.45
CA VAL A 334 -3.31 -18.87 14.90
C VAL A 334 -2.40 -18.53 16.08
N GLU A 335 -2.26 -19.47 17.03
CA GLU A 335 -1.32 -19.36 18.14
C GLU A 335 0.11 -19.14 17.63
N LYS A 336 0.58 -20.02 16.75
CA LYS A 336 1.90 -19.93 16.10
C LYS A 336 2.10 -18.61 15.37
N ALA A 337 1.14 -18.20 14.54
CA ALA A 337 1.24 -16.96 13.77
C ALA A 337 1.34 -15.73 14.69
N THR A 338 0.57 -15.72 15.79
CA THR A 338 0.54 -14.62 16.76
C THR A 338 1.85 -14.52 17.54
N VAL A 339 2.35 -15.64 18.07
CA VAL A 339 3.63 -15.68 18.81
C VAL A 339 4.80 -15.31 17.90
N HIS A 340 4.83 -15.84 16.68
CA HIS A 340 5.83 -15.47 15.68
C HIS A 340 5.81 -13.95 15.41
N ARG A 341 4.63 -13.37 15.20
CA ARG A 341 4.50 -11.95 14.91
C ARG A 341 4.94 -11.09 16.08
N PHE A 342 4.64 -11.48 17.32
CA PHE A 342 5.13 -10.80 18.52
C PHE A 342 6.65 -10.78 18.58
N GLY A 343 7.30 -11.93 18.34
CA GLY A 343 8.76 -12.02 18.30
C GLY A 343 9.37 -11.19 17.15
N GLN A 344 8.74 -11.21 15.97
CA GLN A 344 9.18 -10.41 14.82
C GLN A 344 9.12 -8.91 15.13
N LEU A 345 8.02 -8.43 15.71
CA LEU A 345 7.87 -7.03 16.08
C LEU A 345 8.90 -6.62 17.13
N CYS A 346 9.14 -7.45 18.14
CA CYS A 346 10.19 -7.19 19.12
C CYS A 346 11.56 -7.04 18.44
N TYR A 347 11.90 -7.96 17.53
CA TYR A 347 13.16 -7.88 16.79
C TYR A 347 13.25 -6.63 15.89
N THR A 348 12.19 -6.33 15.14
CA THR A 348 12.12 -5.16 14.25
C THR A 348 12.27 -3.85 15.01
N ILE A 349 11.58 -3.70 16.14
CA ILE A 349 11.68 -2.49 16.97
C ILE A 349 13.11 -2.32 17.49
N HIS A 350 13.74 -3.41 17.95
CA HIS A 350 15.14 -3.37 18.38
C HIS A 350 16.08 -2.93 17.25
N GLN A 351 15.92 -3.47 16.03
CA GLN A 351 16.73 -3.05 14.88
C GLN A 351 16.56 -1.56 14.58
N ASN A 352 15.34 -1.03 14.69
CA ASN A 352 15.07 0.39 14.51
C ASN A 352 15.71 1.26 15.61
N PHE A 353 15.67 0.83 16.87
CA PHE A 353 16.39 1.51 17.95
C PHE A 353 17.89 1.58 17.66
N LYS A 354 18.48 0.47 17.22
CA LYS A 354 19.89 0.42 16.85
C LYS A 354 20.22 1.34 15.68
N SER A 355 19.45 1.30 14.59
CA SER A 355 19.73 2.12 13.41
C SER A 355 19.56 3.62 13.65
N LEU A 356 18.70 3.99 14.61
CA LEU A 356 18.39 5.38 14.95
C LEU A 356 19.12 5.88 16.20
N ASN A 357 20.08 5.10 16.73
CA ASN A 357 20.84 5.41 17.96
C ASN A 357 19.94 5.73 19.17
N ILE A 358 18.81 5.04 19.29
CA ILE A 358 17.89 5.17 20.42
C ILE A 358 18.27 4.15 21.49
N PRO A 359 18.43 4.56 22.77
CA PRO A 359 18.68 3.64 23.87
C PRO A 359 17.58 2.57 23.98
N VAL A 360 17.97 1.31 24.15
CA VAL A 360 17.03 0.22 24.32
C VAL A 360 16.50 0.24 25.76
N HIS A 361 15.21 0.48 25.93
CA HIS A 361 14.58 0.49 27.25
C HIS A 361 14.43 -0.93 27.84
N ASN A 362 14.58 -1.06 29.16
CA ASN A 362 14.41 -2.33 29.88
C ASN A 362 13.06 -3.01 29.64
N GLU A 363 11.99 -2.22 29.49
CA GLU A 363 10.66 -2.76 29.16
C GLU A 363 10.67 -3.52 27.83
N HIS A 364 11.40 -3.02 26.83
CA HIS A 364 11.54 -3.70 25.55
C HIS A 364 12.34 -5.00 25.68
N LEU A 365 13.42 -5.01 26.47
CA LEU A 365 14.19 -6.23 26.76
C LEU A 365 13.33 -7.29 27.46
N GLN A 366 12.45 -6.90 28.39
CA GLN A 366 11.51 -7.82 29.02
C GLN A 366 10.53 -8.43 28.01
N ARG A 367 10.01 -7.63 27.07
CA ARG A 367 9.15 -8.14 25.98
C ARG A 367 9.90 -9.12 25.09
N MET A 368 11.17 -8.84 24.76
CA MET A 368 12.03 -9.75 24.01
C MET A 368 12.27 -11.07 24.75
N ARG A 369 12.56 -11.04 26.05
CA ARG A 369 12.69 -12.26 26.89
C ARG A 369 11.41 -13.09 26.86
N LYS A 370 10.25 -12.44 27.01
CA LYS A 370 8.95 -13.11 26.89
C LYS A 370 8.77 -13.74 25.51
N ALA A 371 9.15 -13.05 24.43
CA ALA A 371 9.08 -13.59 23.08
C ALA A 371 9.96 -14.82 22.90
N VAL A 372 11.19 -14.82 23.44
CA VAL A 372 12.10 -15.98 23.43
C VAL A 372 11.46 -17.19 24.13
N GLN A 373 10.92 -17.00 25.33
CA GLN A 373 10.23 -18.06 26.09
C GLN A 373 9.05 -18.65 25.32
N LEU A 374 8.21 -17.79 24.72
CA LEU A 374 7.06 -18.25 23.94
C LEU A 374 7.47 -19.04 22.69
N LEU A 375 8.52 -18.59 21.99
CA LEU A 375 9.04 -19.27 20.80
C LEU A 375 9.71 -20.61 21.13
N GLU A 376 10.27 -20.77 22.33
CA GLU A 376 10.90 -22.00 22.79
C GLU A 376 9.93 -23.19 22.77
N TYR A 377 8.70 -22.98 23.24
CA TYR A 377 7.62 -23.98 23.21
C TYR A 377 7.21 -24.39 21.79
N MET A 378 7.62 -23.62 20.77
CA MET A 378 7.32 -23.86 19.36
C MET A 378 8.58 -24.15 18.52
N SER A 379 9.71 -24.45 19.17
CA SER A 379 11.03 -24.62 18.55
C SER A 379 11.13 -25.77 17.55
N SER A 380 10.16 -26.70 17.54
CA SER A 380 10.06 -27.73 16.49
C SER A 380 9.81 -27.15 15.09
N ASP A 381 9.28 -25.92 15.00
CA ASP A 381 9.14 -25.21 13.73
C ASP A 381 10.42 -24.41 13.42
N PRO A 382 11.11 -24.70 12.29
CA PRO A 382 12.36 -24.03 11.94
C PRO A 382 12.26 -22.50 11.86
N LYS A 383 11.09 -21.95 11.53
CA LYS A 383 10.89 -20.49 11.48
C LYS A 383 10.92 -19.88 12.89
N MET A 384 10.30 -20.56 13.86
CA MET A 384 10.26 -20.12 15.25
C MET A 384 11.66 -20.19 15.86
N GLN A 385 12.36 -21.32 15.66
CA GLN A 385 13.72 -21.51 16.15
C GLN A 385 14.68 -20.44 15.60
N LYS A 386 14.59 -20.14 14.30
CA LYS A 386 15.41 -19.08 13.68
C LYS A 386 15.16 -17.70 14.29
N LEU A 387 13.90 -17.36 14.56
CA LEU A 387 13.54 -16.08 15.17
C LEU A 387 13.97 -16.02 16.65
N GLN A 388 13.79 -17.11 17.39
CA GLN A 388 14.26 -17.25 18.77
C GLN A 388 15.76 -17.00 18.87
N GLY A 389 16.57 -17.63 18.00
CA GLY A 389 18.02 -17.43 17.97
C GLY A 389 18.43 -15.98 17.72
N LYS A 390 17.72 -15.27 16.84
CA LYS A 390 17.96 -13.83 16.61
C LYS A 390 17.68 -12.99 17.85
N LEU A 391 16.58 -13.27 18.56
CA LEU A 391 16.22 -12.53 19.77
C LEU A 391 17.19 -12.83 20.92
N MET A 392 17.64 -14.09 21.08
CA MET A 392 18.64 -14.45 22.08
C MET A 392 19.96 -13.74 21.84
N SER A 393 20.47 -13.73 20.60
CA SER A 393 21.71 -13.01 20.25
C SER A 393 21.65 -11.52 20.60
N VAL A 394 20.48 -10.89 20.44
CA VAL A 394 20.28 -9.49 20.87
C VAL A 394 20.33 -9.35 22.39
N LEU A 395 19.68 -10.25 23.14
CA LEU A 395 19.67 -10.21 24.60
C LEU A 395 21.07 -10.46 25.18
N ASP A 396 21.84 -11.37 24.60
CA ASP A 396 23.23 -11.66 25.01
C ASP A 396 24.15 -10.43 24.81
N SER A 397 23.85 -9.62 23.78
CA SER A 397 24.56 -8.37 23.49
C SER A 397 24.13 -7.19 24.37
N ASN A 398 23.08 -7.37 25.18
CA ASN A 398 22.55 -6.35 26.11
C ASN A 398 22.31 -6.98 27.52
N PRO A 399 23.37 -7.43 28.21
CA PRO A 399 23.24 -8.12 29.49
C PRO A 399 22.91 -7.13 30.62
N HIS A 400 21.63 -6.89 30.86
CA HIS A 400 21.12 -6.14 32.02
C HIS A 400 19.99 -6.89 32.73
#